data_AF-Q5B5L8-F1
#
_entry.id   AF-Q5B5L8-F1
#
_cell.length_a   1.000
_cell.length_b   1.000
_cell.length_c   1.000
_cell.angle_alpha   90.00
_cell.angle_beta   90.00
_cell.angle_gamma   90.00
#
_symmetry.space_group_name_H-M   'P 1'
#
loop_
_entity.id
_entity.type
_entity.pdbx_description
1 polymer ?
#
loop_
_entity_poly.entity_id
_entity_poly.type
_entity_poly.pdbx_seq_one_letter_code
_entity_poly.pdbx_strand_id
1 'polypeptide(L)'
;MMLSAAAARRTSCAFPRNSRTPATLPSRTIAFSYRRPLQHLPKPQPSNRYNQFRSPFPALPRHVLAFPPQTRSLSYFQRTRLGLRQASKGIWRKYPVLLPFAILGVVGSTLFFAYIVYIEVTHNAPQYHKFPPEVVKPLRQAVYYTDVVLQPQTAMKYYKEALKAAAQVGLHPFSDEVLGIKLQVADMLERSGNVVPAVKVLENTKKEILQYVEFGRKRAAEQKKAQDEHKKKFENESKQRHAQTDIKLEIDNPDFIDTYEQMKAMDEYDQQQQDKAMKKAVGISLKLGQLYASDHIQDLKKSEAAHESAIELSMNELKYRQSTGLPLSNPNPNAENELTPWLTRRDAAMALTNLAQTYGELDKHDLALPVFLRALELLREDEGPKPTAFQFYLLGIIASTLNVQSLKPLRADDPDAARNHLVGHAREWAMTANKIMDKIPDNEKDESYLLGCISVKNTLGQLAERQGELEEAEKYYREAIDTAKVYASHSTMVDPRHEEVVDDLRAAVERVSKR
;
A
#
# COMPACT_ATOMS: atom_id res chain seq x y z
N MET A 1 -3.47 -1.60 -38.54
CA MET A 1 -2.26 -1.04 -37.92
C MET A 1 -2.72 0.06 -36.97
N MET A 2 -3.19 -0.18 -35.74
CA MET A 2 -2.70 -0.98 -34.60
C MET A 2 -1.29 -0.61 -34.12
N LEU A 3 -1.24 0.03 -32.95
CA LEU A 3 -0.25 -0.03 -31.85
C LEU A 3 -0.72 1.01 -30.80
N SER A 4 -1.45 0.61 -29.74
CA SER A 4 -0.97 0.09 -28.44
C SER A 4 -0.06 1.06 -27.69
N ALA A 5 -0.58 1.68 -26.63
CA ALA A 5 0.19 2.38 -25.60
C ALA A 5 -0.19 1.78 -24.24
N ALA A 6 0.77 1.06 -23.66
CA ALA A 6 0.63 0.23 -22.48
C ALA A 6 0.89 1.00 -21.18
N ALA A 7 0.06 0.63 -20.19
CA ALA A 7 0.17 0.74 -18.74
C ALA A 7 1.53 1.14 -18.13
N ALA A 8 1.48 2.13 -17.22
CA ALA A 8 2.48 2.34 -16.18
C ALA A 8 1.92 1.85 -14.84
N ARG A 9 2.34 0.64 -14.43
CA ARG A 9 2.18 0.14 -13.06
C ARG A 9 3.24 0.83 -12.18
N ARG A 10 2.82 1.51 -11.12
CA ARG A 10 3.73 2.00 -10.07
C ARG A 10 3.83 0.94 -8.99
N THR A 11 4.88 0.14 -9.04
CA THR A 11 5.34 -0.64 -7.90
C THR A 11 6.29 0.23 -7.08
N SER A 12 5.93 0.40 -5.81
CA SER A 12 6.78 0.96 -4.77
C SER A 12 8.12 0.23 -4.73
N CYS A 13 9.19 0.99 -4.66
CA CYS A 13 10.56 0.50 -4.62
C CYS A 13 10.80 -0.26 -3.31
N ALA A 14 10.76 -1.59 -3.36
CA ALA A 14 11.39 -2.46 -2.38
C ALA A 14 12.56 -3.19 -3.04
N PHE A 15 13.76 -2.95 -2.54
CA PHE A 15 14.96 -3.70 -2.89
C PHE A 15 14.69 -5.21 -2.75
N PRO A 16 15.03 -6.08 -3.73
CA PRO A 16 14.84 -7.51 -3.58
C PRO A 16 15.84 -8.03 -2.53
N ARG A 17 15.31 -8.38 -1.36
CA ARG A 17 16.01 -9.17 -0.35
C ARG A 17 15.81 -10.64 -0.74
N ASN A 18 16.81 -11.26 -1.36
CA ASN A 18 16.79 -12.69 -1.68
C ASN A 18 16.59 -13.53 -0.39
N SER A 19 15.48 -14.24 -0.31
CA SER A 19 15.26 -15.34 0.63
C SER A 19 15.91 -16.62 0.07
N ARG A 20 16.68 -17.30 0.92
CA ARG A 20 17.27 -18.62 0.66
C ARG A 20 16.21 -19.71 0.84
N THR A 21 16.04 -20.58 -0.14
CA THR A 21 15.46 -21.92 0.05
C THR A 21 16.55 -22.94 0.46
N PRO A 22 16.21 -23.97 1.25
CA PRO A 22 17.13 -25.05 1.60
C PRO A 22 17.01 -26.23 0.62
N ALA A 23 18.13 -26.68 0.07
CA ALA A 23 18.27 -28.01 -0.51
C ALA A 23 19.73 -28.50 -0.36
N THR A 24 19.90 -29.46 0.55
CA THR A 24 20.93 -30.50 0.68
C THR A 24 21.52 -30.94 -0.69
N LEU A 25 22.82 -31.08 -0.99
CA LEU A 25 24.06 -31.57 -0.32
C LEU A 25 25.27 -31.26 -1.25
N PRO A 26 26.55 -31.58 -0.95
CA PRO A 26 27.23 -31.74 0.34
C PRO A 26 28.51 -30.87 0.48
N SER A 27 28.85 -30.59 1.74
CA SER A 27 30.20 -30.58 2.31
C SER A 27 31.34 -29.94 1.51
N ARG A 28 31.72 -28.72 1.88
CA ARG A 28 33.07 -28.43 2.40
C ARG A 28 33.12 -27.06 3.06
N THR A 29 33.29 -27.12 4.38
CA THR A 29 33.47 -26.06 5.36
C THR A 29 34.67 -25.17 4.99
N ILE A 30 34.48 -23.85 4.92
CA ILE A 30 35.59 -22.90 5.07
C ILE A 30 35.13 -21.79 6.01
N ALA A 31 35.65 -21.85 7.23
CA ALA A 31 35.49 -20.85 8.27
C ALA A 31 36.35 -19.61 7.97
N PHE A 32 35.78 -18.42 8.15
CA PHE A 32 36.56 -17.20 8.32
C PHE A 32 37.01 -17.10 9.78
N SER A 33 38.30 -17.27 10.02
CA SER A 33 38.95 -16.80 11.25
C SER A 33 39.78 -15.56 10.93
N TYR A 34 39.68 -14.59 11.82
CA TYR A 34 40.46 -13.36 11.85
C TYR A 34 41.94 -13.64 12.15
N ARG A 35 42.77 -12.65 11.74
CA ARG A 35 44.15 -12.31 12.17
C ARG A 35 45.32 -12.81 11.29
N ARG A 36 46.21 -11.83 11.05
CA ARG A 36 47.58 -11.81 10.47
C ARG A 36 48.51 -12.90 11.09
N PRO A 37 49.80 -13.10 10.68
CA PRO A 37 50.65 -12.42 9.66
C PRO A 37 51.49 -13.38 8.76
N LEU A 38 52.24 -12.74 7.85
CA LEU A 38 53.46 -13.14 7.14
C LEU A 38 54.27 -14.40 7.56
N GLN A 39 54.74 -15.12 6.51
CA GLN A 39 56.10 -15.65 6.23
C GLN A 39 56.29 -17.18 6.01
N HIS A 40 57.15 -17.49 5.01
CA HIS A 40 57.89 -18.74 4.71
C HIS A 40 57.08 -19.87 4.03
N LEU A 41 57.46 -20.58 2.94
CA LEU A 41 58.70 -21.04 2.24
C LEU A 41 58.25 -21.68 0.88
N PRO A 42 59.05 -22.45 0.09
CA PRO A 42 60.40 -22.28 -0.44
C PRO A 42 60.48 -22.42 -2.00
N LYS A 43 61.62 -22.01 -2.57
CA LYS A 43 62.05 -22.30 -3.96
C LYS A 43 62.54 -23.75 -4.11
N PRO A 44 62.32 -24.41 -5.27
CA PRO A 44 63.19 -25.50 -5.72
C PRO A 44 64.23 -25.02 -6.76
N GLN A 45 65.47 -25.46 -6.55
CA GLN A 45 66.63 -25.32 -7.44
C GLN A 45 66.55 -26.27 -8.65
N PRO A 46 67.16 -25.92 -9.78
CA PRO A 46 67.43 -26.85 -10.87
C PRO A 46 68.80 -27.55 -10.71
N SER A 47 68.84 -28.85 -10.99
CA SER A 47 70.05 -29.67 -11.08
C SER A 47 70.67 -29.60 -12.49
N ASN A 48 71.95 -29.22 -12.56
CA ASN A 48 73.07 -29.92 -13.23
C ASN A 48 72.75 -30.76 -14.49
N ARG A 49 73.46 -30.68 -15.63
CA ARG A 49 74.92 -30.69 -15.88
C ARG A 49 75.10 -30.67 -17.40
N TYR A 50 76.11 -29.99 -17.93
CA TYR A 50 77.03 -30.60 -18.91
C TYR A 50 78.40 -29.89 -18.83
N ASN A 51 79.37 -30.74 -18.51
CA ASN A 51 80.82 -30.64 -18.70
C ASN A 51 81.19 -30.15 -20.12
N GLN A 52 82.36 -29.62 -20.46
CA GLN A 52 83.71 -29.58 -19.88
C GLN A 52 84.52 -28.62 -20.79
N PHE A 53 85.46 -27.86 -20.25
CA PHE A 53 86.91 -28.05 -20.49
C PHE A 53 87.66 -26.89 -19.83
N ARG A 54 88.67 -27.28 -19.06
CA ARG A 54 89.50 -26.42 -18.21
C ARG A 54 90.91 -26.49 -18.78
N SER A 55 91.54 -25.35 -19.00
CA SER A 55 93.00 -25.22 -18.94
C SER A 55 93.34 -23.84 -18.35
N PRO A 56 94.42 -23.71 -17.55
CA PRO A 56 94.68 -22.53 -16.74
C PRO A 56 95.89 -21.70 -17.22
N PHE A 57 96.02 -20.52 -16.62
CA PHE A 57 97.20 -19.62 -16.52
C PHE A 57 97.26 -18.40 -17.47
N PRO A 58 97.96 -17.30 -17.10
CA PRO A 58 97.42 -16.28 -16.18
C PRO A 58 97.65 -14.82 -16.65
N ALA A 59 97.04 -13.89 -15.90
CA ALA A 59 97.40 -12.49 -15.63
C ALA A 59 97.75 -11.52 -16.78
N LEU A 60 97.01 -10.42 -16.86
CA LEU A 60 97.51 -9.04 -16.85
C LEU A 60 96.35 -8.06 -16.51
N PRO A 61 96.59 -6.93 -15.81
CA PRO A 61 95.54 -6.08 -15.27
C PRO A 61 95.11 -4.99 -16.26
N ARG A 62 93.82 -4.65 -16.28
CA ARG A 62 93.36 -3.34 -16.78
C ARG A 62 92.19 -2.84 -15.96
N HIS A 63 92.42 -1.75 -15.26
CA HIS A 63 91.41 -0.97 -14.54
C HIS A 63 90.31 -0.49 -15.49
N VAL A 64 89.05 -0.80 -15.18
CA VAL A 64 87.89 -0.05 -15.66
C VAL A 64 86.93 0.11 -14.47
N LEU A 65 86.66 1.36 -14.11
CA LEU A 65 85.71 1.75 -13.07
C LEU A 65 84.29 1.36 -13.51
N ALA A 66 83.64 0.48 -12.75
CA ALA A 66 82.24 0.13 -12.92
C ALA A 66 81.39 0.84 -11.86
N PHE A 67 80.55 1.78 -12.28
CA PHE A 67 79.50 2.37 -11.43
C PHE A 67 78.25 1.48 -11.45
N PRO A 68 77.62 1.17 -10.30
CA PRO A 68 76.37 0.41 -10.25
C PRO A 68 75.15 1.27 -10.64
N PRO A 69 74.18 0.76 -11.41
CA PRO A 69 73.02 1.53 -11.83
C PRO A 69 72.06 1.82 -10.67
N GLN A 70 71.84 3.10 -10.37
CA GLN A 70 70.77 3.56 -9.49
C GLN A 70 69.40 3.35 -10.15
N THR A 71 68.52 2.56 -9.54
CA THR A 71 67.11 2.44 -9.96
C THR A 71 66.24 3.35 -9.09
N ARG A 72 65.73 4.45 -9.66
CA ARG A 72 64.73 5.29 -8.98
C ARG A 72 63.34 4.62 -9.08
N SER A 73 62.66 4.45 -7.95
CA SER A 73 61.28 3.95 -7.91
C SER A 73 60.28 5.02 -8.33
N LEU A 74 59.55 4.79 -9.43
CA LEU A 74 58.52 5.71 -9.91
C LEU A 74 57.26 5.68 -9.03
N SER A 75 56.62 6.84 -8.87
CA SER A 75 55.34 6.96 -8.16
C SER A 75 54.22 6.17 -8.87
N TYR A 76 53.22 5.69 -8.12
CA TYR A 76 52.09 4.91 -8.65
C TYR A 76 51.44 5.59 -9.85
N PHE A 77 51.19 6.91 -9.78
CA PHE A 77 50.59 7.69 -10.86
C PHE A 77 51.49 7.81 -12.10
N GLN A 78 52.81 7.92 -11.91
CA GLN A 78 53.76 7.95 -13.02
C GLN A 78 53.84 6.56 -13.70
N ARG A 79 53.80 5.49 -12.91
CA ARG A 79 53.81 4.11 -13.40
C ARG A 79 52.54 3.77 -14.17
N THR A 80 51.36 4.16 -13.69
CA THR A 80 50.10 3.95 -14.40
C THR A 80 50.04 4.74 -15.70
N ARG A 81 50.47 6.01 -15.71
CA ARG A 81 50.53 6.84 -16.93
C ARG A 81 51.48 6.25 -17.98
N LEU A 82 52.66 5.79 -17.56
CA LEU A 82 53.62 5.15 -18.47
C LEU A 82 53.11 3.80 -18.99
N GLY A 83 52.48 3.00 -18.13
CA GLY A 83 51.84 1.74 -18.51
C GLY A 83 50.72 1.93 -19.52
N LEU A 84 49.86 2.92 -19.32
CA LEU A 84 48.80 3.30 -20.27
C LEU A 84 49.39 3.78 -21.61
N ARG A 85 50.47 4.56 -21.60
CA ARG A 85 51.13 5.06 -22.81
C ARG A 85 51.87 3.97 -23.59
N GLN A 86 52.44 2.98 -22.90
CA GLN A 86 53.07 1.82 -23.54
C GLN A 86 52.01 0.85 -24.09
N ALA A 87 50.95 0.59 -23.31
CA ALA A 87 49.83 -0.26 -23.73
C ALA A 87 49.05 0.34 -24.92
N SER A 88 48.82 1.66 -24.92
CA SER A 88 48.03 2.33 -25.97
C SER A 88 48.66 2.21 -27.37
N LYS A 89 49.99 2.30 -27.48
CA LYS A 89 50.70 2.18 -28.76
C LYS A 89 50.54 0.81 -29.42
N GLY A 90 50.53 -0.26 -28.62
CA GLY A 90 50.38 -1.63 -29.13
C GLY A 90 48.94 -2.00 -29.47
N ILE A 91 47.98 -1.52 -28.67
CA ILE A 91 46.56 -1.87 -28.81
C ILE A 91 45.93 -1.13 -30.01
N TRP A 92 46.31 0.13 -30.27
CA TRP A 92 45.82 0.89 -31.43
C TRP A 92 46.12 0.24 -32.78
N ARG A 93 47.25 -0.46 -32.90
CA ARG A 93 47.60 -1.18 -34.14
C ARG A 93 46.83 -2.49 -34.33
N LYS A 94 46.52 -3.19 -33.24
CA LYS A 94 45.83 -4.49 -33.29
C LYS A 94 44.32 -4.34 -33.46
N TYR A 95 43.74 -3.28 -32.88
CA TYR A 95 42.29 -3.04 -32.88
C TYR A 95 41.96 -1.59 -33.23
N PRO A 96 42.28 -1.13 -34.46
CA PRO A 96 42.13 0.26 -34.86
C PRO A 96 40.68 0.74 -34.87
N VAL A 97 39.72 -0.17 -35.10
CA VAL A 97 38.29 0.15 -35.13
C VAL A 97 37.62 -0.08 -33.76
N LEU A 98 37.92 -1.18 -33.06
CA LEU A 98 37.24 -1.54 -31.82
C LEU A 98 37.57 -0.60 -30.64
N LEU A 99 38.81 -0.12 -30.55
CA LEU A 99 39.25 0.73 -29.45
C LEU A 99 38.55 2.11 -29.39
N PRO A 100 38.38 2.88 -30.48
CA PRO A 100 37.61 4.13 -30.42
C PRO A 100 36.14 3.86 -30.06
N PHE A 101 35.53 2.77 -30.54
CA PHE A 101 34.19 2.38 -30.11
C PHE A 101 34.10 2.05 -28.63
N ALA A 102 35.11 1.37 -28.05
CA ALA A 102 35.15 1.09 -26.62
C ALA A 102 35.27 2.37 -25.78
N ILE A 103 36.10 3.33 -26.21
CA ILE A 103 36.24 4.64 -25.54
C ILE A 103 34.94 5.44 -25.64
N LEU A 104 34.33 5.50 -26.83
CA LEU A 104 33.04 6.15 -27.04
C LEU A 104 31.93 5.48 -26.21
N GLY A 105 31.97 4.15 -26.06
CA GLY A 105 31.06 3.41 -25.19
C GLY A 105 31.21 3.77 -23.72
N VAL A 106 32.44 3.88 -23.19
CA VAL A 106 32.69 4.27 -21.80
C VAL A 106 32.30 5.72 -21.54
N VAL A 107 32.69 6.64 -22.44
CA VAL A 107 32.33 8.06 -22.34
C VAL A 107 30.81 8.23 -22.47
N GLY A 108 30.20 7.60 -23.45
CA GLY A 108 28.75 7.61 -23.68
C GLY A 108 27.98 7.03 -22.49
N SER A 109 28.44 5.93 -21.91
CA SER A 109 27.83 5.34 -20.70
C SER A 109 27.94 6.27 -19.49
N THR A 110 29.08 6.95 -19.31
CA THR A 110 29.28 7.90 -18.21
C THR A 110 28.37 9.13 -18.37
N LEU A 111 28.26 9.67 -19.59
CA LEU A 111 27.36 10.78 -19.90
C LEU A 111 25.89 10.39 -19.77
N PHE A 112 25.51 9.19 -20.22
CA PHE A 112 24.16 8.67 -20.07
C PHE A 112 23.79 8.45 -18.61
N PHE A 113 24.70 7.91 -17.80
CA PHE A 113 24.50 7.79 -16.36
C PHE A 113 24.35 9.16 -15.69
N ALA A 114 25.22 10.11 -16.02
CA ALA A 114 25.11 11.48 -15.53
C ALA A 114 23.78 12.16 -15.93
N TYR A 115 23.30 11.89 -17.14
CA TYR A 115 22.01 12.37 -17.63
C TYR A 115 20.82 11.74 -16.88
N ILE A 116 20.86 10.43 -16.62
CA ILE A 116 19.86 9.76 -15.78
C ILE A 116 19.85 10.37 -14.38
N VAL A 117 21.01 10.54 -13.75
CA VAL A 117 21.12 11.18 -12.42
C VAL A 117 20.59 12.62 -12.47
N TYR A 118 20.86 13.36 -13.55
CA TYR A 118 20.34 14.71 -13.73
C TYR A 118 18.82 14.75 -13.84
N ILE A 119 18.21 13.90 -14.68
CA ILE A 119 16.75 13.78 -14.77
C ILE A 119 16.17 13.37 -13.42
N GLU A 120 16.79 12.39 -12.77
CA GLU A 120 16.31 11.88 -11.49
C GLU A 120 16.32 12.97 -10.42
N VAL A 121 17.36 13.80 -10.36
CA VAL A 121 17.47 14.87 -9.35
C VAL A 121 16.65 16.11 -9.70
N THR A 122 16.57 16.50 -10.98
CA THR A 122 15.95 17.78 -11.37
C THR A 122 14.48 17.66 -11.77
N HIS A 123 14.10 16.55 -12.42
CA HIS A 123 12.74 16.35 -12.91
C HIS A 123 11.96 15.40 -12.00
N ASN A 124 12.55 14.27 -11.58
CA ASN A 124 11.81 13.23 -10.88
C ASN A 124 11.76 13.42 -9.34
N ALA A 125 12.89 13.76 -8.69
CA ALA A 125 12.98 13.98 -7.24
C ALA A 125 11.94 14.97 -6.66
N PRO A 126 11.69 16.15 -7.27
CA PRO A 126 10.64 17.06 -6.79
C PRO A 126 9.22 16.55 -7.04
N GLN A 127 9.01 15.56 -7.93
CA GLN A 127 7.70 14.98 -8.23
C GLN A 127 7.33 13.83 -7.27
N TYR A 128 8.27 13.25 -6.52
CA TYR A 128 8.01 12.07 -5.69
C TYR A 128 7.35 12.36 -4.33
N HIS A 129 7.24 13.62 -3.90
CA HIS A 129 6.56 13.95 -2.66
C HIS A 129 5.63 15.16 -2.79
N LYS A 130 4.38 15.02 -2.33
CA LYS A 130 3.39 16.11 -2.26
C LYS A 130 3.73 17.18 -1.20
N PHE A 131 4.77 16.93 -0.40
CA PHE A 131 5.17 17.80 0.70
C PHE A 131 6.15 18.90 0.24
N PRO A 132 6.03 20.12 0.78
CA PRO A 132 7.03 21.16 0.58
C PRO A 132 8.38 20.77 1.23
N PRO A 133 9.51 21.29 0.73
CA PRO A 133 10.85 20.84 1.13
C PRO A 133 11.13 21.00 2.63
N GLU A 134 10.47 21.96 3.30
CA GLU A 134 10.59 22.19 4.75
C GLU A 134 10.01 21.05 5.58
N VAL A 135 8.91 20.44 5.12
CA VAL A 135 8.24 19.33 5.80
C VAL A 135 8.92 17.99 5.49
N VAL A 136 9.51 17.86 4.30
CA VAL A 136 10.13 16.61 3.82
C VAL A 136 11.28 16.15 4.70
N LYS A 137 12.14 17.08 5.14
CA LYS A 137 13.32 16.74 5.95
C LYS A 137 12.96 16.07 7.29
N PRO A 138 12.13 16.69 8.17
CA PRO A 138 11.72 16.04 9.41
C PRO A 138 10.83 14.82 9.15
N LEU A 139 9.98 14.83 8.12
CA LEU A 139 9.12 13.69 7.81
C LEU A 139 9.92 12.45 7.40
N ARG A 140 10.97 12.61 6.59
CA ARG A 140 11.87 11.50 6.21
C ARG A 140 12.58 10.90 7.42
N GLN A 141 12.99 11.74 8.37
CA GLN A 141 13.58 11.28 9.62
C GLN A 141 12.55 10.52 10.47
N ALA A 142 11.33 11.04 10.57
CA ALA A 142 10.24 10.36 11.27
C ALA A 142 9.97 8.97 10.68
N VAL A 143 9.81 8.88 9.35
CA VAL A 143 9.60 7.61 8.63
C VAL A 143 10.77 6.66 8.83
N TYR A 144 12.02 7.13 8.81
CA TYR A 144 13.18 6.29 9.10
C TYR A 144 13.10 5.65 10.49
N TYR A 145 12.73 6.42 11.52
CA TYR A 145 12.56 5.90 12.88
C TYR A 145 11.26 5.09 13.07
N THR A 146 10.31 5.15 12.14
CA THR A 146 9.11 4.29 12.13
C THR A 146 9.39 2.95 11.45
N ASP A 147 9.94 2.96 10.24
CA ASP A 147 10.03 1.77 9.39
C ASP A 147 11.34 1.01 9.52
N VAL A 148 12.46 1.68 9.82
CA VAL A 148 13.79 1.05 9.83
C VAL A 148 14.21 0.60 11.22
N VAL A 149 14.11 1.48 12.22
CA VAL A 149 14.62 1.21 13.59
C VAL A 149 13.49 1.01 14.61
N LEU A 150 12.26 1.40 14.28
CA LEU A 150 11.07 1.42 15.15
C LEU A 150 11.37 2.01 16.55
N GLN A 151 11.60 3.32 16.61
CA GLN A 151 11.78 4.09 17.84
C GLN A 151 10.68 5.14 17.97
N PRO A 152 9.57 4.85 18.69
CA PRO A 152 8.39 5.71 18.70
C PRO A 152 8.66 7.08 19.33
N GLN A 153 9.56 7.17 20.32
CA GLN A 153 9.86 8.42 21.02
C GLN A 153 10.61 9.42 20.14
N THR A 154 11.62 8.95 19.39
CA THR A 154 12.39 9.78 18.46
C THR A 154 11.56 10.12 17.22
N ALA A 155 10.86 9.13 16.66
CA ALA A 155 9.94 9.34 15.55
C ALA A 155 8.85 10.39 15.88
N MET A 156 8.24 10.31 17.06
CA MET A 156 7.24 11.28 17.53
C MET A 156 7.80 12.72 17.58
N LYS A 157 9.07 12.90 17.97
CA LYS A 157 9.72 14.22 17.94
C LYS A 157 9.74 14.78 16.52
N TYR A 158 10.17 13.97 15.56
CA TYR A 158 10.25 14.38 14.16
C TYR A 158 8.87 14.57 13.50
N TYR A 159 7.87 13.76 13.85
CA TYR A 159 6.49 13.99 13.40
C TYR A 159 5.92 15.33 13.91
N LYS A 160 6.19 15.69 15.18
CA LYS A 160 5.81 17.00 15.72
C LYS A 160 6.52 18.14 15.00
N GLU A 161 7.80 17.99 14.67
CA GLU A 161 8.54 18.96 13.87
C GLU A 161 7.95 19.10 12.45
N ALA A 162 7.58 17.99 11.81
CA ALA A 162 6.93 17.98 10.50
C ALA A 162 5.56 18.69 10.52
N LEU A 163 4.73 18.46 11.54
CA LEU A 163 3.45 19.16 11.70
C LEU A 163 3.62 20.66 11.94
N LYS A 164 4.65 21.06 12.70
CA LYS A 164 4.98 22.48 12.89
C LYS A 164 5.44 23.13 11.59
N ALA A 165 6.32 22.47 10.84
CA ALA A 165 6.76 22.94 9.53
C ALA A 165 5.56 23.05 8.56
N ALA A 166 4.63 22.09 8.60
CA ALA A 166 3.44 22.14 7.76
C ALA A 166 2.56 23.35 8.07
N ALA A 167 2.38 23.67 9.36
CA ALA A 167 1.66 24.86 9.78
C ALA A 167 2.37 26.17 9.38
N GLN A 168 3.71 26.21 9.43
CA GLN A 168 4.50 27.39 9.04
C GLN A 168 4.42 27.68 7.54
N VAL A 169 4.41 26.63 6.70
CA VAL A 169 4.26 26.76 5.25
C VAL A 169 2.81 27.09 4.84
N GLY A 170 1.86 27.04 5.77
CA GLY A 170 0.45 27.30 5.51
C GLY A 170 -0.27 26.14 4.81
N LEU A 171 0.19 24.89 4.99
CA LEU A 171 -0.55 23.72 4.52
C LEU A 171 -1.91 23.64 5.21
N HIS A 172 -2.95 23.33 4.44
CA HIS A 172 -4.30 23.20 4.98
C HIS A 172 -4.34 22.10 6.07
N PRO A 173 -4.87 22.37 7.29
CA PRO A 173 -4.80 21.43 8.42
C PRO A 173 -5.48 20.08 8.18
N PHE A 174 -6.46 20.03 7.28
CA PHE A 174 -7.21 18.82 6.91
C PHE A 174 -6.87 18.29 5.52
N SER A 175 -5.76 18.77 4.95
CA SER A 175 -5.21 18.21 3.70
C SER A 175 -4.84 16.74 3.84
N ASP A 176 -4.72 16.04 2.71
CA ASP A 176 -4.25 14.65 2.65
C ASP A 176 -2.87 14.50 3.30
N GLU A 177 -2.00 15.48 3.09
CA GLU A 177 -0.64 15.55 3.61
C GLU A 177 -0.62 15.61 5.14
N VAL A 178 -1.35 16.57 5.73
CA VAL A 178 -1.34 16.79 7.19
C VAL A 178 -2.07 15.68 7.92
N LEU A 179 -3.24 15.25 7.42
CA LEU A 179 -3.96 14.11 7.99
C LEU A 179 -3.16 12.82 7.85
N GLY A 180 -2.47 12.63 6.72
CA GLY A 180 -1.55 11.51 6.51
C GLY A 180 -0.46 11.44 7.57
N ILE A 181 0.13 12.58 7.96
CA ILE A 181 1.10 12.61 9.07
C ILE A 181 0.46 12.15 10.39
N LYS A 182 -0.75 12.62 10.72
CA LYS A 182 -1.46 12.21 11.95
C LYS A 182 -1.79 10.71 11.96
N LEU A 183 -2.23 10.18 10.82
CA LEU A 183 -2.52 8.75 10.65
C LEU A 183 -1.24 7.91 10.76
N GLN A 184 -0.13 8.36 10.18
CA GLN A 184 1.17 7.70 10.30
C GLN A 184 1.67 7.68 11.76
N VAL A 185 1.39 8.74 12.53
CA VAL A 185 1.69 8.76 13.97
C VAL A 185 0.89 7.67 14.71
N ALA A 186 -0.39 7.50 14.38
CA ALA A 186 -1.21 6.43 14.96
C ALA A 186 -0.69 5.04 14.57
N ASP A 187 -0.36 4.82 13.29
CA ASP A 187 0.24 3.56 12.80
C ASP A 187 1.56 3.23 13.51
N MET A 188 2.46 4.21 13.62
CA MET A 188 3.71 4.07 14.35
C MET A 188 3.47 3.66 15.82
N LEU A 189 2.48 4.28 16.48
CA LEU A 189 2.13 3.95 17.86
C LEU A 189 1.59 2.52 17.95
N GLU A 190 0.69 2.12 17.05
CA GLU A 190 0.15 0.76 16.95
C GLU A 190 1.26 -0.28 16.77
N ARG A 191 2.13 -0.10 15.77
CA ARG A 191 3.25 -1.02 15.48
C ARG A 191 4.25 -1.12 16.63
N SER A 192 4.38 -0.07 17.44
CA SER A 192 5.21 -0.08 18.65
C SER A 192 4.54 -0.74 19.86
N GLY A 193 3.32 -1.28 19.72
CA GLY A 193 2.51 -1.85 20.80
C GLY A 193 1.81 -0.80 21.68
N ASN A 194 1.98 0.49 21.38
CA ASN A 194 1.35 1.60 22.11
C ASN A 194 -0.06 1.88 21.57
N VAL A 195 -0.94 0.87 21.63
CA VAL A 195 -2.28 0.93 21.04
C VAL A 195 -3.18 1.99 21.71
N VAL A 196 -3.12 2.13 23.04
CA VAL A 196 -3.94 3.13 23.76
C VAL A 196 -3.60 4.58 23.32
N PRO A 197 -2.31 4.98 23.24
CA PRO A 197 -1.93 6.24 22.60
C PRO A 197 -2.39 6.36 21.14
N ALA A 198 -2.32 5.30 20.34
CA ALA A 198 -2.76 5.31 18.94
C ALA A 198 -4.26 5.63 18.83
N VAL A 199 -5.09 4.94 19.62
CA VAL A 199 -6.53 5.19 19.74
C VAL A 199 -6.80 6.65 20.07
N LYS A 200 -6.10 7.21 21.07
CA LYS A 200 -6.27 8.62 21.46
C LYS A 200 -5.95 9.60 20.32
N VAL A 201 -4.90 9.34 19.53
CA VAL A 201 -4.56 10.17 18.35
C VAL A 201 -5.67 10.08 17.30
N LEU A 202 -6.19 8.89 17.04
CA LEU A 202 -7.28 8.66 16.08
C LEU A 202 -8.59 9.32 16.52
N GLU A 203 -8.98 9.19 17.79
CA GLU A 203 -10.19 9.82 18.32
C GLU A 203 -10.13 11.34 18.23
N ASN A 204 -9.00 11.95 18.62
CA ASN A 204 -8.80 13.38 18.51
C ASN A 204 -8.84 13.83 17.04
N THR A 205 -8.19 13.10 16.15
CA THR A 205 -8.17 13.42 14.71
C THR A 205 -9.56 13.32 14.10
N LYS A 206 -10.33 12.28 14.43
CA LYS A 206 -11.73 12.13 14.03
C LYS A 206 -12.57 13.31 14.52
N LYS A 207 -12.45 13.66 15.81
CA LYS A 207 -13.20 14.78 16.39
C LYS A 207 -12.91 16.11 15.67
N GLU A 208 -11.63 16.41 15.42
CA GLU A 208 -11.23 17.62 14.68
C GLU A 208 -11.80 17.63 13.26
N ILE A 209 -11.77 16.50 12.55
CA ILE A 209 -12.33 16.37 11.21
C ILE A 209 -13.84 16.64 11.22
N LEU A 210 -14.59 16.01 12.13
CA LEU A 210 -16.04 16.18 12.20
C LEU A 210 -16.42 17.63 12.48
N GLN A 211 -15.70 18.29 13.40
CA GLN A 211 -15.90 19.72 13.68
C GLN A 211 -15.64 20.59 12.44
N TYR A 212 -14.58 20.30 11.68
CA TYR A 212 -14.27 21.01 10.43
C TYR A 212 -15.36 20.84 9.38
N VAL A 213 -15.81 19.59 9.14
CA VAL A 213 -16.85 19.28 8.16
C VAL A 213 -18.18 19.91 8.55
N GLU A 214 -18.58 19.83 9.83
CA GLU A 214 -19.80 20.46 10.32
C GLU A 214 -19.78 21.98 10.16
N PHE A 215 -18.68 22.63 10.53
CA PHE A 215 -18.51 24.06 10.39
C PHE A 215 -18.54 24.48 8.91
N GLY A 216 -17.83 23.75 8.05
CA GLY A 216 -17.82 23.99 6.61
C GLY A 216 -19.20 23.90 5.98
N ARG A 217 -19.99 22.88 6.35
CA ARG A 217 -21.38 22.71 5.88
C ARG A 217 -22.31 23.82 6.36
N LYS A 218 -22.17 24.26 7.62
CA LYS A 218 -22.94 25.39 8.16
C LYS A 218 -22.63 26.68 7.39
N ARG A 219 -21.34 26.99 7.18
CA ARG A 219 -20.89 28.15 6.38
C ARG A 219 -21.48 28.12 4.98
N ALA A 220 -21.38 26.98 4.29
CA ALA A 220 -21.93 26.82 2.93
C ALA A 220 -23.46 27.01 2.90
N ALA A 221 -24.19 26.49 3.90
CA ALA A 221 -25.64 26.68 3.99
C ALA A 221 -26.04 28.14 4.23
N GLU A 222 -25.29 28.87 5.06
CA GLU A 222 -25.49 30.30 5.31
C GLU A 222 -25.19 31.15 4.07
N GLN A 223 -24.08 30.86 3.38
CA GLN A 223 -23.74 31.51 2.11
C GLN A 223 -24.84 31.30 1.05
N LYS A 224 -25.34 30.07 0.91
CA LYS A 224 -26.44 29.77 -0.03
C LYS A 224 -27.71 30.54 0.32
N LYS A 225 -28.09 30.61 1.59
CA LYS A 225 -29.24 31.40 2.05
C LYS A 225 -29.07 32.89 1.73
N ALA A 226 -27.89 33.45 2.00
CA ALA A 226 -27.59 34.85 1.69
C ALA A 226 -27.66 35.13 0.17
N GLN A 227 -27.14 34.23 -0.65
CA GLN A 227 -27.25 34.32 -2.11
C GLN A 227 -28.70 34.25 -2.59
N ASP A 228 -29.50 33.32 -2.06
CA ASP A 228 -30.92 33.19 -2.40
C ASP A 228 -31.73 34.43 -1.97
N GLU A 229 -31.43 35.00 -0.80
CA GLU A 229 -32.03 36.25 -0.34
C GLU A 229 -31.64 37.44 -1.21
N HIS A 230 -30.37 37.56 -1.59
CA HIS A 230 -29.90 38.61 -2.49
C HIS A 230 -30.52 38.48 -3.87
N LYS A 231 -30.66 37.25 -4.39
CA LYS A 231 -31.34 36.96 -5.65
C LYS A 231 -32.82 37.34 -5.59
N LYS A 232 -33.53 36.99 -4.51
CA LYS A 232 -34.94 37.38 -4.32
C LYS A 232 -35.11 38.89 -4.21
N LYS A 233 -34.20 39.59 -3.50
CA LYS A 233 -34.20 41.06 -3.42
C LYS A 233 -33.99 41.66 -4.81
N PHE A 234 -32.99 41.19 -5.55
CA PHE A 234 -32.73 41.64 -6.92
C PHE A 234 -33.91 41.38 -7.86
N GLU A 235 -34.55 40.20 -7.79
CA GLU A 235 -35.75 39.87 -8.57
C GLU A 235 -36.95 40.74 -8.19
N ASN A 236 -37.12 41.09 -6.92
CA ASN A 236 -38.18 41.99 -6.48
C ASN A 236 -37.91 43.44 -6.91
N GLU A 237 -36.65 43.88 -6.82
CA GLU A 237 -36.22 45.20 -7.30
C GLU A 237 -36.31 45.31 -8.82
N SER A 238 -35.95 44.26 -9.57
CA SER A 238 -36.08 44.25 -11.04
C SER A 238 -37.55 44.24 -11.47
N LYS A 239 -38.42 43.50 -10.77
CA LYS A 239 -39.89 43.58 -10.95
C LYS A 239 -40.45 44.97 -10.66
N GLN A 240 -39.90 45.69 -9.68
CA GLN A 240 -40.26 47.09 -9.40
C GLN A 240 -39.67 48.08 -10.42
N ARG A 241 -38.51 47.76 -11.02
CA ARG A 241 -37.81 48.60 -12.02
C ARG A 241 -38.18 48.31 -13.48
N HIS A 242 -39.14 47.43 -13.77
CA HIS A 242 -39.72 47.24 -15.12
C HIS A 242 -40.49 48.47 -15.68
N ALA A 243 -40.10 49.69 -15.30
CA ALA A 243 -40.42 50.94 -15.99
C ALA A 243 -39.18 51.65 -16.60
N GLN A 244 -37.94 51.21 -16.36
CA GLN A 244 -36.79 51.88 -17.01
C GLN A 244 -35.56 50.98 -17.21
N THR A 245 -35.31 50.68 -18.49
CA THR A 245 -34.03 50.29 -19.13
C THR A 245 -33.35 48.97 -18.73
N ASP A 246 -33.32 48.04 -19.68
CA ASP A 246 -32.44 46.87 -19.73
C ASP A 246 -30.98 47.30 -19.92
N ILE A 247 -30.30 47.72 -18.85
CA ILE A 247 -28.84 47.87 -18.86
C ILE A 247 -28.27 46.54 -18.34
N LYS A 248 -27.74 45.74 -19.27
CA LYS A 248 -26.89 44.58 -18.94
C LYS A 248 -25.63 45.14 -18.27
N LEU A 249 -25.60 45.14 -16.93
CA LEU A 249 -24.42 45.52 -16.15
C LEU A 249 -23.34 44.45 -16.37
N GLU A 250 -22.45 44.69 -17.33
CA GLU A 250 -21.22 43.93 -17.52
C GLU A 250 -20.21 44.42 -16.46
N ILE A 251 -19.81 43.53 -15.56
CA ILE A 251 -18.81 43.83 -14.53
C ILE A 251 -17.45 43.72 -15.21
N ASP A 252 -16.98 44.81 -15.81
CA ASP A 252 -15.76 44.82 -16.64
C ASP A 252 -14.46 45.10 -15.86
N ASN A 253 -14.49 45.13 -14.52
CA ASN A 253 -13.30 45.36 -13.72
C ASN A 253 -12.52 44.04 -13.52
N PRO A 254 -11.34 43.86 -14.17
CA PRO A 254 -10.59 42.60 -14.12
C PRO A 254 -10.17 42.21 -12.70
N ASP A 255 -9.82 43.17 -11.84
CA ASP A 255 -9.39 42.88 -10.46
C ASP A 255 -10.53 42.28 -9.62
N PHE A 256 -11.78 42.67 -9.88
CA PHE A 256 -12.95 42.13 -9.19
C PHE A 256 -13.30 40.71 -9.67
N ILE A 257 -13.15 40.46 -10.97
CA ILE A 257 -13.36 39.13 -11.55
C ILE A 257 -12.30 38.17 -10.98
N ASP A 258 -11.03 38.55 -11.01
CA ASP A 258 -9.92 37.73 -10.53
C ASP A 258 -10.07 37.38 -9.03
N THR A 259 -10.46 38.36 -8.21
CA THR A 259 -10.68 38.12 -6.77
C THR A 259 -11.89 37.21 -6.51
N TYR A 260 -12.99 37.38 -7.24
CA TYR A 260 -14.14 36.49 -7.14
C TYR A 260 -13.82 35.05 -7.58
N GLU A 261 -13.08 34.89 -8.68
CA GLU A 261 -12.63 33.60 -9.16
C GLU A 261 -11.69 32.91 -8.15
N GLN A 262 -10.76 33.65 -7.54
CA GLN A 262 -9.91 33.14 -6.47
C GLN A 262 -10.72 32.69 -5.24
N MET A 263 -11.71 33.48 -4.81
CA MET A 263 -12.58 33.10 -3.69
C MET A 263 -13.37 31.83 -3.99
N LYS A 264 -13.95 31.74 -5.20
CA LYS A 264 -14.69 30.55 -5.63
C LYS A 264 -13.79 29.31 -5.70
N ALA A 265 -12.58 29.44 -6.24
CA ALA A 265 -11.62 28.34 -6.30
C ALA A 265 -11.19 27.86 -4.89
N MET A 266 -11.04 28.78 -3.94
CA MET A 266 -10.76 28.42 -2.53
C MET A 266 -11.94 27.71 -1.87
N ASP A 267 -13.17 28.17 -2.09
CA ASP A 267 -14.37 27.50 -1.58
C ASP A 267 -14.54 26.08 -2.17
N GLU A 268 -14.28 25.90 -3.47
CA GLU A 268 -14.29 24.59 -4.12
C GLU A 268 -13.19 23.66 -3.56
N TYR A 269 -11.98 24.19 -3.33
CA TYR A 269 -10.89 23.46 -2.69
C TYR A 269 -11.25 23.02 -1.27
N ASP A 270 -11.82 23.93 -0.46
CA ASP A 270 -12.29 23.64 0.90
C ASP A 270 -13.34 22.52 0.89
N GLN A 271 -14.30 22.56 -0.04
CA GLN A 271 -15.31 21.51 -0.19
C GLN A 271 -14.68 20.16 -0.52
N GLN A 272 -13.70 20.12 -1.42
CA GLN A 272 -12.97 18.89 -1.72
C GLN A 272 -12.20 18.36 -0.51
N GLN A 273 -11.60 19.24 0.31
CA GLN A 273 -10.94 18.81 1.54
C GLN A 273 -11.94 18.28 2.57
N GLN A 274 -13.14 18.86 2.67
CA GLN A 274 -14.20 18.36 3.55
C GLN A 274 -14.66 16.96 3.14
N ASP A 275 -14.85 16.71 1.84
CA ASP A 275 -15.21 15.39 1.32
C ASP A 275 -14.15 14.33 1.65
N LYS A 276 -12.88 14.68 1.42
CA LYS A 276 -11.73 13.81 1.72
C LYS A 276 -11.61 13.53 3.21
N ALA A 277 -11.75 14.58 4.02
CA ALA A 277 -11.68 14.47 5.47
C ALA A 277 -12.83 13.60 5.99
N MET A 278 -14.05 13.79 5.48
CA MET A 278 -15.21 12.98 5.84
C MET A 278 -14.98 11.48 5.54
N LYS A 279 -14.45 11.15 4.35
CA LYS A 279 -14.07 9.77 4.01
C LYS A 279 -13.05 9.20 5.00
N LYS A 280 -12.03 9.99 5.37
CA LYS A 280 -11.04 9.58 6.39
C LYS A 280 -11.66 9.42 7.77
N ALA A 281 -12.64 10.22 8.18
CA ALA A 281 -13.32 10.06 9.47
C ALA A 281 -14.08 8.72 9.56
N VAL A 282 -14.69 8.27 8.45
CA VAL A 282 -15.27 6.93 8.36
C VAL A 282 -14.18 5.87 8.50
N GLY A 283 -13.08 5.98 7.74
CA GLY A 283 -11.94 5.06 7.84
C GLY A 283 -11.30 4.99 9.23
N ILE A 284 -11.15 6.14 9.91
CA ILE A 284 -10.67 6.21 11.30
C ILE A 284 -11.64 5.48 12.24
N SER A 285 -12.95 5.59 12.02
CA SER A 285 -13.95 4.89 12.84
C SER A 285 -13.86 3.36 12.67
N LEU A 286 -13.64 2.89 11.44
CA LEU A 286 -13.37 1.47 11.19
C LEU A 286 -12.08 1.00 11.88
N LYS A 287 -11.00 1.78 11.76
CA LYS A 287 -9.74 1.45 12.42
C LYS A 287 -9.86 1.45 13.94
N LEU A 288 -10.60 2.39 14.52
CA LEU A 288 -10.89 2.41 15.95
C LEU A 288 -11.62 1.14 16.40
N GLY A 289 -12.62 0.68 15.62
CA GLY A 289 -13.31 -0.58 15.92
C GLY A 289 -12.35 -1.77 15.95
N GLN A 290 -11.49 -1.90 14.94
CA GLN A 290 -10.44 -2.92 14.90
C GLN A 290 -9.48 -2.85 16.09
N LEU A 291 -9.01 -1.65 16.46
CA LEU A 291 -8.12 -1.47 17.61
C LEU A 291 -8.81 -1.82 18.93
N TYR A 292 -10.09 -1.48 19.08
CA TYR A 292 -10.88 -1.84 20.26
C TYR A 292 -11.10 -3.35 20.38
N ALA A 293 -11.32 -4.05 19.27
CA ALA A 293 -11.44 -5.51 19.24
C ALA A 293 -10.10 -6.25 19.35
N SER A 294 -8.97 -5.57 19.10
CA SER A 294 -7.64 -6.20 19.15
C SER A 294 -7.31 -6.81 20.51
N ASP A 295 -6.41 -7.80 20.51
CA ASP A 295 -5.94 -8.48 21.72
C ASP A 295 -5.31 -7.54 22.76
N HIS A 296 -4.93 -6.33 22.34
CA HIS A 296 -4.36 -5.32 23.22
C HIS A 296 -5.41 -4.60 24.07
N ILE A 297 -6.64 -4.43 23.58
CA ILE A 297 -7.71 -3.69 24.29
C ILE A 297 -8.86 -4.60 24.70
N GLN A 298 -9.31 -5.51 23.82
CA GLN A 298 -10.37 -6.48 24.08
C GLN A 298 -11.70 -5.86 24.54
N ASP A 299 -12.06 -4.69 24.00
CA ASP A 299 -13.30 -3.97 24.30
C ASP A 299 -14.26 -4.07 23.11
N LEU A 300 -14.93 -5.23 22.98
CA LEU A 300 -15.88 -5.47 21.89
C LEU A 300 -17.07 -4.52 21.89
N LYS A 301 -17.46 -3.94 23.04
CA LYS A 301 -18.54 -2.95 23.11
C LYS A 301 -18.12 -1.62 22.49
N LYS A 302 -16.89 -1.16 22.76
CA LYS A 302 -16.35 0.02 22.07
C LYS A 302 -16.07 -0.25 20.60
N SER A 303 -15.69 -1.48 20.25
CA SER A 303 -15.59 -1.90 18.85
C SER A 303 -16.93 -1.75 18.13
N GLU A 304 -18.00 -2.32 18.69
CA GLU A 304 -19.37 -2.18 18.20
C GLU A 304 -19.76 -0.70 18.03
N ALA A 305 -19.58 0.12 19.07
CA ALA A 305 -19.91 1.55 19.02
C ALA A 305 -19.10 2.33 17.96
N ALA A 306 -17.83 1.98 17.75
CA ALA A 306 -16.98 2.61 16.73
C ALA A 306 -17.43 2.24 15.31
N HIS A 307 -17.81 0.98 15.07
CA HIS A 307 -18.36 0.53 13.80
C HIS A 307 -19.76 1.08 13.52
N GLU A 308 -20.63 1.17 14.54
CA GLU A 308 -21.92 1.87 14.45
C GLU A 308 -21.72 3.34 14.06
N SER A 309 -20.76 4.02 14.68
CA SER A 309 -20.41 5.40 14.33
C SER A 309 -19.91 5.50 12.87
N ALA A 310 -19.12 4.53 12.38
CA ALA A 310 -18.70 4.51 10.99
C ALA A 310 -19.89 4.42 10.02
N ILE A 311 -20.89 3.58 10.36
CA ILE A 311 -22.11 3.43 9.56
C ILE A 311 -22.96 4.69 9.61
N GLU A 312 -23.21 5.24 10.79
CA GLU A 312 -23.99 6.47 10.93
C GLU A 312 -23.38 7.60 10.09
N LEU A 313 -22.07 7.81 10.20
CA LEU A 313 -21.35 8.79 9.39
C LEU A 313 -21.48 8.49 7.89
N SER A 314 -21.33 7.23 7.49
CA SER A 314 -21.41 6.83 6.08
C SER A 314 -22.82 7.01 5.50
N MET A 315 -23.87 6.63 6.22
CA MET A 315 -25.25 6.72 5.75
C MET A 315 -25.74 8.16 5.73
N ASN A 316 -25.36 8.96 6.72
CA ASN A 316 -25.67 10.39 6.72
C ASN A 316 -24.96 11.10 5.56
N GLU A 317 -23.73 10.71 5.25
CA GLU A 317 -22.99 11.24 4.11
C GLU A 317 -23.62 10.85 2.75
N LEU A 318 -24.01 9.60 2.58
CA LEU A 318 -24.71 9.16 1.36
C LEU A 318 -26.05 9.88 1.20
N LYS A 319 -26.83 10.06 2.27
CA LYS A 319 -28.08 10.82 2.25
C LYS A 319 -27.85 12.29 1.88
N TYR A 320 -26.84 12.92 2.49
CA TYR A 320 -26.44 14.29 2.18
C TYR A 320 -26.14 14.41 0.68
N ARG A 321 -25.25 13.57 0.17
CA ARG A 321 -24.85 13.56 -1.24
C ARG A 321 -26.03 13.36 -2.18
N GLN A 322 -26.89 12.37 -1.90
CA GLN A 322 -28.09 12.10 -2.67
C GLN A 322 -29.02 13.32 -2.72
N SER A 323 -29.25 13.98 -1.58
CA SER A 323 -30.11 15.17 -1.51
C SER A 323 -29.54 16.39 -2.25
N THR A 324 -28.22 16.46 -2.38
CA THR A 324 -27.50 17.53 -3.09
C THR A 324 -27.19 17.21 -4.55
N GLY A 325 -27.48 16.00 -5.03
CA GLY A 325 -27.12 15.55 -6.38
C GLY A 325 -25.61 15.32 -6.57
N LEU A 326 -24.85 15.10 -5.49
CA LEU A 326 -23.43 14.77 -5.53
C LEU A 326 -23.21 13.28 -5.88
N PRO A 327 -22.05 12.91 -6.46
CA PRO A 327 -21.75 11.53 -6.83
C PRO A 327 -21.72 10.61 -5.60
N LEU A 328 -22.34 9.43 -5.77
CA LEU A 328 -22.44 8.36 -4.77
C LEU A 328 -21.58 7.14 -5.12
N SER A 329 -21.08 7.08 -6.35
CA SER A 329 -20.33 5.96 -6.90
C SER A 329 -18.98 6.43 -7.42
N ASN A 330 -18.04 5.49 -7.58
CA ASN A 330 -16.78 5.77 -8.24
C ASN A 330 -17.01 5.80 -9.77
N PRO A 331 -16.73 6.92 -10.46
CA PRO A 331 -16.89 7.00 -11.92
C PRO A 331 -15.94 6.07 -12.68
N ASN A 332 -14.85 5.61 -12.05
CA ASN A 332 -13.94 4.63 -12.63
C ASN A 332 -13.68 3.49 -11.63
N PRO A 333 -14.34 2.32 -11.77
CA PRO A 333 -14.15 1.19 -10.86
C PRO A 333 -12.71 0.64 -10.85
N ASN A 334 -11.92 0.94 -11.88
CA ASN A 334 -10.50 0.57 -11.97
C ASN A 334 -9.53 1.65 -11.46
N ALA A 335 -10.02 2.85 -11.11
CA ALA A 335 -9.17 3.85 -10.47
C ALA A 335 -8.93 3.42 -9.03
N GLU A 336 -7.67 3.48 -8.59
CA GLU A 336 -7.30 3.20 -7.20
C GLU A 336 -8.21 3.99 -6.25
N ASN A 337 -8.70 3.35 -5.17
CA ASN A 337 -9.65 3.95 -4.22
C ASN A 337 -9.16 5.29 -3.63
N GLU A 338 -7.84 5.53 -3.65
CA GLU A 338 -7.20 6.77 -3.23
C GLU A 338 -7.50 7.97 -4.15
N LEU A 339 -7.93 7.74 -5.40
CA LEU A 339 -8.27 8.81 -6.34
C LEU A 339 -9.69 9.37 -6.14
N THR A 340 -10.58 8.68 -5.44
CA THR A 340 -11.93 9.19 -5.18
C THR A 340 -11.94 10.05 -3.91
N PRO A 341 -12.10 11.38 -4.02
CA PRO A 341 -11.97 12.26 -2.87
C PRO A 341 -13.18 12.20 -1.94
N TRP A 342 -14.25 11.48 -2.30
CA TRP A 342 -15.46 11.38 -1.51
C TRP A 342 -15.80 9.95 -1.08
N LEU A 343 -16.73 9.85 -0.13
CA LEU A 343 -17.31 8.60 0.34
C LEU A 343 -18.29 8.03 -0.70
N THR A 344 -18.10 6.77 -1.06
CA THR A 344 -18.91 6.03 -2.04
C THR A 344 -19.83 5.01 -1.39
N ARG A 345 -20.80 4.47 -2.14
CA ARG A 345 -21.62 3.33 -1.72
C ARG A 345 -20.76 2.11 -1.34
N ARG A 346 -19.69 1.87 -2.08
CA ARG A 346 -18.71 0.82 -1.78
C ARG A 346 -18.06 1.02 -0.40
N ASP A 347 -17.66 2.25 -0.07
CA ASP A 347 -17.09 2.56 1.26
C ASP A 347 -18.12 2.32 2.38
N ALA A 348 -19.39 2.70 2.16
CA ALA A 348 -20.46 2.44 3.11
C ALA A 348 -20.79 0.94 3.24
N ALA A 349 -20.75 0.19 2.15
CA ALA A 349 -20.88 -1.27 2.16
C ALA A 349 -19.75 -1.92 2.96
N MET A 350 -18.51 -1.43 2.83
CA MET A 350 -17.39 -1.88 3.66
C MET A 350 -17.60 -1.58 5.15
N ALA A 351 -18.15 -0.41 5.50
CA ALA A 351 -18.49 -0.10 6.88
C ALA A 351 -19.57 -1.04 7.46
N LEU A 352 -20.61 -1.34 6.68
CA LEU A 352 -21.64 -2.33 7.05
C LEU A 352 -21.05 -3.73 7.25
N THR A 353 -20.16 -4.17 6.34
CA THR A 353 -19.50 -5.48 6.45
C THR A 353 -18.71 -5.61 7.75
N ASN A 354 -17.94 -4.58 8.15
CA ASN A 354 -17.16 -4.60 9.39
C ASN A 354 -18.07 -4.65 10.65
N LEU A 355 -19.18 -3.91 10.66
CA LEU A 355 -20.15 -4.01 11.77
C LEU A 355 -20.78 -5.40 11.83
N ALA A 356 -21.20 -5.95 10.69
CA ALA A 356 -21.80 -7.27 10.64
C ALA A 356 -20.83 -8.37 11.10
N GLN A 357 -19.54 -8.25 10.79
CA GLN A 357 -18.49 -9.11 11.34
C GLN A 357 -18.37 -8.97 12.86
N THR A 358 -18.40 -7.73 13.38
CA THR A 358 -18.40 -7.47 14.83
C THR A 358 -19.63 -8.08 15.52
N TYR A 359 -20.79 -8.02 14.88
CA TYR A 359 -21.98 -8.73 15.36
C TYR A 359 -21.79 -10.24 15.36
N GLY A 360 -21.08 -10.79 14.39
CA GLY A 360 -20.66 -12.20 14.39
C GLY A 360 -19.77 -12.56 15.58
N GLU A 361 -18.76 -11.74 15.88
CA GLU A 361 -17.87 -11.90 17.04
C GLU A 361 -18.63 -11.80 18.38
N LEU A 362 -19.67 -10.97 18.42
CA LEU A 362 -20.56 -10.79 19.58
C LEU A 362 -21.69 -11.82 19.66
N ASP A 363 -21.68 -12.86 18.83
CA ASP A 363 -22.71 -13.90 18.79
C ASP A 363 -24.09 -13.43 18.27
N LYS A 364 -24.20 -12.18 17.80
CA LYS A 364 -25.42 -11.49 17.35
C LYS A 364 -25.73 -11.74 15.86
N HIS A 365 -25.76 -12.99 15.41
CA HIS A 365 -25.95 -13.30 13.98
C HIS A 365 -27.29 -12.84 13.41
N ASP A 366 -28.35 -12.79 14.22
CA ASP A 366 -29.66 -12.28 13.81
C ASP A 366 -29.60 -10.81 13.36
N LEU A 367 -28.63 -10.04 13.90
CA LEU A 367 -28.35 -8.67 13.47
C LEU A 367 -27.34 -8.61 12.32
N ALA A 368 -26.39 -9.55 12.25
CA ALA A 368 -25.36 -9.57 11.22
C ALA A 368 -25.92 -9.78 9.80
N LEU A 369 -26.83 -10.75 9.63
CA LEU A 369 -27.37 -11.11 8.32
C LEU A 369 -28.07 -9.93 7.59
N PRO A 370 -29.03 -9.19 8.20
CA PRO A 370 -29.65 -8.05 7.52
C PRO A 370 -28.65 -6.94 7.18
N VAL A 371 -27.60 -6.75 8.00
CA VAL A 371 -26.54 -5.77 7.72
C VAL A 371 -25.69 -6.20 6.52
N PHE A 372 -25.32 -7.48 6.40
CA PHE A 372 -24.64 -7.99 5.21
C PHE A 372 -25.49 -7.88 3.94
N LEU A 373 -26.80 -8.18 4.03
CA LEU A 373 -27.71 -8.03 2.91
C LEU A 373 -27.81 -6.57 2.47
N ARG A 374 -27.86 -5.63 3.42
CA ARG A 374 -27.84 -4.20 3.10
C ARG A 374 -26.53 -3.76 2.44
N ALA A 375 -25.40 -4.29 2.88
CA ALA A 375 -24.11 -4.04 2.23
C ALA A 375 -24.10 -4.54 0.79
N LEU A 376 -24.69 -5.72 0.55
CA LEU A 376 -24.75 -6.35 -0.77
C LEU A 376 -25.65 -5.56 -1.74
N GLU A 377 -26.76 -5.02 -1.25
CA GLU A 377 -27.62 -4.13 -2.04
C GLU A 377 -26.86 -2.89 -2.51
N LEU A 378 -26.21 -2.17 -1.58
CA LEU A 378 -25.43 -0.97 -1.92
C LEU A 378 -24.33 -1.26 -2.92
N LEU A 379 -23.67 -2.42 -2.78
CA LEU A 379 -22.61 -2.82 -3.67
C LEU A 379 -23.12 -3.17 -5.07
N ARG A 380 -24.23 -3.91 -5.19
CA ARG A 380 -24.85 -4.22 -6.49
C ARG A 380 -25.36 -2.97 -7.21
N GLU A 381 -25.88 -2.01 -6.47
CA GLU A 381 -26.26 -0.70 -7.02
C GLU A 381 -25.06 0.10 -7.55
N ASP A 382 -23.86 -0.11 -6.97
CA ASP A 382 -22.62 0.55 -7.37
C ASP A 382 -21.96 -0.14 -8.58
N GLU A 383 -21.91 -1.47 -8.57
CA GLU A 383 -21.23 -2.30 -9.57
C GLU A 383 -22.05 -2.52 -10.86
N GLY A 384 -23.38 -2.46 -10.76
CA GLY A 384 -24.28 -2.77 -11.87
C GLY A 384 -24.14 -4.22 -12.34
N PRO A 385 -23.97 -4.51 -13.65
CA PRO A 385 -23.99 -5.87 -14.18
C PRO A 385 -22.68 -6.65 -13.99
N LYS A 386 -21.59 -5.99 -13.58
CA LYS A 386 -20.25 -6.59 -13.49
C LYS A 386 -19.88 -6.81 -12.02
N PRO A 387 -19.93 -8.06 -11.51
CA PRO A 387 -19.61 -8.32 -10.11
C PRO A 387 -18.12 -8.11 -9.84
N THR A 388 -17.78 -7.51 -8.70
CA THR A 388 -16.38 -7.38 -8.25
C THR A 388 -15.98 -8.47 -7.26
N ALA A 389 -14.67 -8.55 -6.97
CA ALA A 389 -14.13 -9.36 -5.88
C ALA A 389 -14.79 -9.09 -4.53
N PHE A 390 -15.22 -7.85 -4.25
CA PHE A 390 -15.88 -7.52 -2.99
C PHE A 390 -17.29 -8.11 -2.92
N GLN A 391 -18.03 -8.13 -4.04
CA GLN A 391 -19.33 -8.79 -4.07
C GLN A 391 -19.17 -10.29 -3.80
N PHE A 392 -18.17 -10.92 -4.41
CA PHE A 392 -17.84 -12.32 -4.16
C PHE A 392 -17.48 -12.62 -2.72
N TYR A 393 -16.59 -11.81 -2.13
CA TYR A 393 -16.26 -11.90 -0.72
C TYR A 393 -17.51 -11.84 0.17
N LEU A 394 -18.41 -10.89 -0.09
CA LEU A 394 -19.61 -10.70 0.71
C LEU A 394 -20.61 -11.86 0.59
N LEU A 395 -20.80 -12.44 -0.62
CA LEU A 395 -21.60 -13.65 -0.79
C LEU A 395 -21.04 -14.83 0.02
N GLY A 396 -19.71 -14.96 0.05
CA GLY A 396 -19.02 -15.97 0.85
C GLY A 396 -19.22 -15.79 2.35
N ILE A 397 -19.20 -14.55 2.85
CA ILE A 397 -19.48 -14.26 4.26
C ILE A 397 -20.94 -14.54 4.62
N ILE A 398 -21.90 -14.17 3.75
CA ILE A 398 -23.32 -14.47 3.98
C ILE A 398 -23.54 -15.98 4.09
N ALA A 399 -22.95 -16.76 3.17
CA ALA A 399 -23.01 -18.22 3.23
C ALA A 399 -22.42 -18.77 4.53
N SER A 400 -21.25 -18.28 4.94
CA SER A 400 -20.61 -18.68 6.18
C SER A 400 -21.44 -18.31 7.42
N THR A 401 -22.03 -17.11 7.44
CA THR A 401 -22.88 -16.64 8.55
C THR A 401 -24.12 -17.50 8.72
N LEU A 402 -24.80 -17.85 7.62
CA LEU A 402 -25.95 -18.77 7.64
C LEU A 402 -25.53 -20.17 8.12
N ASN A 403 -24.37 -20.65 7.67
CA ASN A 403 -23.81 -21.92 8.10
C ASN A 403 -23.47 -21.94 9.60
N VAL A 404 -22.94 -20.84 10.15
CA VAL A 404 -22.70 -20.70 11.60
C VAL A 404 -24.03 -20.60 12.37
N GLN A 405 -25.00 -19.83 11.88
CA GLN A 405 -26.31 -19.71 12.52
C GLN A 405 -27.04 -21.06 12.60
N SER A 406 -26.87 -21.92 11.58
CA SER A 406 -27.44 -23.28 11.60
C SER A 406 -26.88 -24.18 12.71
N LEU A 407 -25.70 -23.85 13.27
CA LEU A 407 -25.11 -24.60 14.39
C LEU A 407 -25.65 -24.14 15.75
N LYS A 408 -26.40 -23.04 15.81
CA LYS A 408 -26.85 -22.44 17.06
C LYS A 408 -28.22 -22.95 17.49
N PRO A 409 -28.57 -22.81 18.78
CA PRO A 409 -29.94 -23.04 19.23
C PRO A 409 -30.92 -22.12 18.48
N LEU A 410 -31.84 -22.72 17.73
CA LEU A 410 -32.86 -21.99 16.96
C LEU A 410 -34.17 -21.92 17.76
N ARG A 411 -34.77 -20.73 17.82
CA ARG A 411 -36.11 -20.53 18.38
C ARG A 411 -37.13 -20.68 17.26
N ALA A 412 -37.58 -21.91 17.00
CA ALA A 412 -38.60 -22.24 16.01
C ALA A 412 -39.46 -23.41 16.52
N ASP A 413 -40.68 -23.53 16.00
CA ASP A 413 -41.59 -24.64 16.33
C ASP A 413 -40.98 -26.00 15.94
N ASP A 414 -40.27 -26.05 14.81
CA ASP A 414 -39.44 -27.16 14.37
C ASP A 414 -37.99 -26.69 14.13
N PRO A 415 -37.10 -26.84 15.13
CA PRO A 415 -35.70 -26.45 15.03
C PRO A 415 -34.90 -27.21 13.97
N ASP A 416 -35.25 -28.48 13.69
CA ASP A 416 -34.50 -29.31 12.75
C ASP A 416 -34.85 -28.93 11.30
N ALA A 417 -36.12 -28.69 11.01
CA ALA A 417 -36.53 -28.14 9.72
C ALA A 417 -35.92 -26.74 9.49
N ALA A 418 -35.93 -25.87 10.50
CA ALA A 418 -35.30 -24.55 10.43
C ALA A 418 -33.79 -24.64 10.16
N ARG A 419 -33.09 -25.58 10.80
CA ARG A 419 -31.67 -25.84 10.56
C ARG A 419 -31.41 -26.30 9.13
N ASN A 420 -32.17 -27.26 8.63
CA ASN A 420 -32.05 -27.76 7.26
C ASN A 420 -32.28 -26.66 6.22
N HIS A 421 -33.24 -25.77 6.48
CA HIS A 421 -33.49 -24.61 5.64
C HIS A 421 -32.30 -23.66 5.62
N LEU A 422 -31.71 -23.31 6.78
CA LEU A 422 -30.50 -22.47 6.85
C LEU A 422 -29.30 -23.09 6.11
N VAL A 423 -29.10 -24.41 6.26
CA VAL A 423 -28.06 -25.17 5.54
C VAL A 423 -28.28 -25.11 4.03
N GLY A 424 -29.52 -25.27 3.57
CA GLY A 424 -29.90 -25.13 2.17
C GLY A 424 -29.58 -23.74 1.62
N HIS A 425 -29.99 -22.69 2.33
CA HIS A 425 -29.68 -21.30 1.96
C HIS A 425 -28.18 -21.04 1.94
N ALA A 426 -27.44 -21.46 2.96
CA ALA A 426 -25.98 -21.30 3.01
C ALA A 426 -25.31 -21.89 1.76
N ARG A 427 -25.75 -23.08 1.33
CA ARG A 427 -25.28 -23.72 0.10
C ARG A 427 -25.64 -22.91 -1.15
N GLU A 428 -26.87 -22.43 -1.26
CA GLU A 428 -27.29 -21.63 -2.42
C GLU A 428 -26.48 -20.34 -2.57
N TRP A 429 -26.19 -19.66 -1.45
CA TRP A 429 -25.32 -18.48 -1.43
C TRP A 429 -23.88 -18.82 -1.84
N ALA A 430 -23.30 -19.90 -1.30
CA ALA A 430 -21.96 -20.34 -1.66
C ALA A 430 -21.85 -20.74 -3.14
N MET A 431 -22.87 -21.44 -3.68
CA MET A 431 -22.94 -21.81 -5.09
C MET A 431 -23.11 -20.58 -5.99
N THR A 432 -23.89 -19.59 -5.54
CA THR A 432 -24.02 -18.31 -6.24
C THR A 432 -22.68 -17.56 -6.28
N ALA A 433 -21.92 -17.59 -5.17
CA ALA A 433 -20.58 -17.01 -5.12
C ALA A 433 -19.64 -17.68 -6.15
N ASN A 434 -19.63 -19.02 -6.23
CA ASN A 434 -18.86 -19.75 -7.25
C ASN A 434 -19.26 -19.37 -8.69
N LYS A 435 -20.55 -19.17 -8.97
CA LYS A 435 -21.03 -18.78 -10.31
C LYS A 435 -20.57 -17.39 -10.74
N ILE A 436 -20.36 -16.47 -9.79
CA ILE A 436 -19.87 -15.12 -10.13
C ILE A 436 -18.35 -15.08 -10.24
N MET A 437 -17.64 -16.05 -9.67
CA MET A 437 -16.18 -16.13 -9.69
C MET A 437 -15.60 -16.05 -11.10
N ASP A 438 -16.23 -16.74 -12.07
CA ASP A 438 -15.81 -16.76 -13.48
C ASP A 438 -16.07 -15.43 -14.21
N LYS A 439 -16.89 -14.55 -13.62
CA LYS A 439 -17.24 -13.24 -14.19
C LYS A 439 -16.33 -12.12 -13.70
N ILE A 440 -15.50 -12.39 -12.68
CA ILE A 440 -14.60 -11.40 -12.09
C ILE A 440 -13.33 -11.31 -12.96
N PRO A 441 -12.96 -10.12 -13.44
CA PRO A 441 -11.76 -9.93 -14.24
C PRO A 441 -10.49 -10.33 -13.49
N ASP A 442 -9.51 -10.94 -14.17
CA ASP A 442 -8.26 -11.39 -13.55
C ASP A 442 -7.46 -10.24 -12.91
N ASN A 443 -7.58 -9.01 -13.43
CA ASN A 443 -6.95 -7.82 -12.88
C ASN A 443 -7.58 -7.32 -11.57
N GLU A 444 -8.79 -7.80 -11.23
CA GLU A 444 -9.52 -7.45 -10.00
C GLU A 444 -9.43 -8.56 -8.93
N LYS A 445 -8.68 -9.64 -9.19
CA LYS A 445 -8.43 -10.71 -8.21
C LYS A 445 -7.41 -10.27 -7.17
N ASP A 446 -7.85 -9.37 -6.32
CA ASP A 446 -7.12 -8.80 -5.19
C ASP A 446 -7.14 -9.75 -3.98
N GLU A 447 -6.68 -9.23 -2.83
CA GLU A 447 -6.75 -9.93 -1.54
C GLU A 447 -8.19 -10.28 -1.13
N SER A 448 -9.16 -9.41 -1.42
CA SER A 448 -10.59 -9.66 -1.16
C SER A 448 -11.10 -10.90 -1.91
N TYR A 449 -10.65 -11.09 -3.15
CA TYR A 449 -10.97 -12.28 -3.94
C TYR A 449 -10.43 -13.56 -3.27
N LEU A 450 -9.17 -13.55 -2.83
CA LEU A 450 -8.55 -14.71 -2.17
C LEU A 450 -9.27 -15.06 -0.87
N LEU A 451 -9.60 -14.06 -0.04
CA LEU A 451 -10.39 -14.24 1.18
C LEU A 451 -11.78 -14.81 0.89
N GLY A 452 -12.43 -14.33 -0.17
CA GLY A 452 -13.71 -14.87 -0.65
C GLY A 452 -13.61 -16.34 -1.04
N CYS A 453 -12.55 -16.72 -1.77
CA CYS A 453 -12.31 -18.11 -2.17
C CYS A 453 -12.11 -19.02 -0.95
N ILE A 454 -11.30 -18.60 0.03
CA ILE A 454 -11.10 -19.35 1.26
C ILE A 454 -12.43 -19.53 2.00
N SER A 455 -13.20 -18.45 2.18
CA SER A 455 -14.48 -18.47 2.88
C SER A 455 -15.51 -19.39 2.20
N VAL A 456 -15.69 -19.26 0.88
CA VAL A 456 -16.66 -20.06 0.11
C VAL A 456 -16.28 -21.53 0.13
N LYS A 457 -15.00 -21.86 -0.10
CA LYS A 457 -14.52 -23.25 -0.13
C LYS A 457 -14.58 -23.90 1.25
N ASN A 458 -14.17 -23.20 2.31
CA ASN A 458 -14.33 -23.68 3.68
C ASN A 458 -15.80 -23.94 4.01
N THR A 459 -16.70 -23.02 3.65
CA THR A 459 -18.15 -23.17 3.89
C THR A 459 -18.72 -24.38 3.15
N LEU A 460 -18.37 -24.57 1.87
CA LEU A 460 -18.80 -25.73 1.08
C LEU A 460 -18.25 -27.04 1.65
N GLY A 461 -16.99 -27.05 2.09
CA GLY A 461 -16.37 -28.20 2.77
C GLY A 461 -17.14 -28.58 4.04
N GLN A 462 -17.48 -27.61 4.88
CA GLN A 462 -18.27 -27.85 6.10
C GLN A 462 -19.68 -28.36 5.80
N LEU A 463 -20.32 -27.83 4.75
CA LEU A 463 -21.65 -28.27 4.33
C LEU A 463 -21.62 -29.70 3.77
N ALA A 464 -20.62 -30.05 2.96
CA ALA A 464 -20.42 -31.40 2.42
C ALA A 464 -20.10 -32.41 3.54
N GLU A 465 -19.24 -32.03 4.50
CA GLU A 465 -18.89 -32.87 5.67
C GLU A 465 -20.16 -33.23 6.47
N ARG A 466 -21.07 -32.27 6.66
CA ARG A 466 -22.35 -32.50 7.36
C ARG A 466 -23.31 -33.42 6.64
N GLN A 467 -23.20 -33.52 5.32
CA GLN A 467 -24.04 -34.40 4.50
C GLN A 467 -23.43 -35.78 4.31
N GLY A 468 -22.24 -36.03 4.88
CA GLY A 468 -21.51 -37.27 4.70
C GLY A 468 -20.78 -37.39 3.36
N GLU A 469 -20.72 -36.30 2.58
CA GLU A 469 -20.00 -36.21 1.31
C GLU A 469 -18.51 -35.95 1.58
N LEU A 470 -17.84 -36.91 2.24
CA LEU A 470 -16.49 -36.73 2.79
C LEU A 470 -15.43 -36.44 1.72
N GLU A 471 -15.47 -37.13 0.58
CA GLU A 471 -14.52 -36.90 -0.52
C GLU A 471 -14.63 -35.46 -1.08
N GLU A 472 -15.85 -34.95 -1.21
CA GLU A 472 -16.09 -33.60 -1.70
C GLU A 472 -15.68 -32.56 -0.66
N ALA A 473 -15.96 -32.83 0.62
CA ALA A 473 -15.52 -31.99 1.73
C ALA A 473 -13.99 -31.85 1.78
N GLU A 474 -13.27 -32.96 1.66
CA GLU A 474 -11.80 -32.97 1.63
C GLU A 474 -11.27 -32.14 0.45
N LYS A 475 -11.85 -32.32 -0.74
CA LYS A 475 -11.49 -31.54 -1.93
C LYS A 475 -11.62 -30.04 -1.67
N TYR A 476 -12.76 -29.59 -1.14
CA TYR A 476 -12.98 -28.17 -0.86
C TYR A 476 -12.00 -27.62 0.19
N TYR A 477 -11.73 -28.37 1.26
CA TYR A 477 -10.75 -27.93 2.26
C TYR A 477 -9.33 -27.82 1.68
N ARG A 478 -8.91 -28.76 0.83
CA ARG A 478 -7.61 -28.68 0.14
C ARG A 478 -7.52 -27.45 -0.78
N GLU A 479 -8.56 -27.16 -1.56
CA GLU A 479 -8.64 -25.95 -2.39
C GLU A 479 -8.58 -24.66 -1.54
N ALA A 480 -9.22 -24.65 -0.37
CA ALA A 480 -9.16 -23.54 0.57
C ALA A 480 -7.74 -23.34 1.14
N ILE A 481 -7.05 -24.43 1.51
CA ILE A 481 -5.67 -24.41 2.00
C ILE A 481 -4.72 -23.85 0.94
N ASP A 482 -4.85 -24.28 -0.31
CA ASP A 482 -3.95 -23.83 -1.37
C ASP A 482 -4.14 -22.34 -1.66
N THR A 483 -5.40 -21.87 -1.66
CA THR A 483 -5.69 -20.43 -1.74
C THR A 483 -5.15 -19.66 -0.53
N ALA A 484 -5.27 -20.20 0.69
CA ALA A 484 -4.77 -19.58 1.91
C ALA A 484 -3.24 -19.43 1.92
N LYS A 485 -2.51 -20.41 1.39
CA LYS A 485 -1.04 -20.28 1.19
C LYS A 485 -0.68 -19.18 0.19
N VAL A 486 -1.43 -19.09 -0.91
CA VAL A 486 -1.23 -18.02 -1.90
C VAL A 486 -1.48 -16.66 -1.24
N TYR A 487 -2.56 -16.54 -0.48
CA TYR A 487 -2.89 -15.33 0.25
C TYR A 487 -1.79 -14.92 1.24
N ALA A 488 -1.30 -15.86 2.07
CA ALA A 488 -0.22 -15.60 3.01
C ALA A 488 1.09 -15.17 2.32
N SER A 489 1.37 -15.64 1.09
CA SER A 489 2.54 -15.21 0.32
C SER A 489 2.43 -13.81 -0.27
N HIS A 490 1.20 -13.30 -0.47
CA HIS A 490 0.93 -11.97 -1.00
C HIS A 490 0.81 -10.89 0.10
N SER A 491 0.43 -11.28 1.32
CA SER A 491 0.29 -10.32 2.41
C SER A 491 1.65 -9.80 2.88
N THR A 492 1.79 -8.47 2.92
CA THR A 492 3.03 -7.80 3.35
C THR A 492 3.17 -7.72 4.87
N MET A 493 2.08 -7.96 5.60
CA MET A 493 2.05 -8.09 7.06
C MET A 493 1.95 -9.58 7.41
N VAL A 494 2.86 -10.07 8.25
CA VAL A 494 2.71 -11.39 8.88
C VAL A 494 1.61 -11.25 9.93
N ASP A 495 0.35 -11.41 9.52
CA ASP A 495 -0.76 -11.56 10.46
C ASP A 495 -0.74 -13.01 11.01
N PRO A 496 -0.54 -13.21 12.33
CA PRO A 496 -0.57 -14.53 12.95
C PRO A 496 -1.85 -15.32 12.64
N ARG A 497 -2.96 -14.63 12.38
CA ARG A 497 -4.26 -15.26 12.05
C ARG A 497 -4.22 -16.07 10.75
N HIS A 498 -3.27 -15.80 9.84
CA HIS A 498 -3.15 -16.56 8.60
C HIS A 498 -2.65 -17.99 8.83
N GLU A 499 -1.73 -18.19 9.77
CA GLU A 499 -1.24 -19.53 10.11
C GLU A 499 -2.34 -20.34 10.80
N GLU A 500 -3.10 -19.69 11.68
CA GLU A 500 -4.26 -20.29 12.36
C GLU A 500 -5.31 -20.81 11.36
N VAL A 501 -5.69 -20.00 10.36
CA VAL A 501 -6.66 -20.42 9.32
C VAL A 501 -6.17 -21.64 8.53
N VAL A 502 -4.87 -21.69 8.19
CA VAL A 502 -4.30 -22.84 7.47
C VAL A 502 -4.31 -24.09 8.35
N ASP A 503 -3.99 -23.95 9.63
CA ASP A 503 -3.96 -25.05 10.58
C ASP A 503 -5.36 -25.59 10.90
N ASP A 504 -6.36 -24.72 11.02
CA ASP A 504 -7.77 -25.09 11.16
C ASP A 504 -8.27 -25.90 9.95
N LEU A 505 -7.92 -25.47 8.74
CA LEU A 505 -8.29 -26.18 7.52
C LEU A 505 -7.57 -27.53 7.40
N ARG A 506 -6.30 -27.63 7.83
CA ARG A 506 -5.58 -28.91 7.90
C ARG A 506 -6.24 -29.87 8.89
N ALA A 507 -6.62 -29.37 10.06
CA ALA A 507 -7.36 -30.15 11.05
C ALA A 507 -8.70 -30.65 10.48
N ALA A 508 -9.38 -29.83 9.66
CA ALA A 508 -10.60 -30.25 8.96
C ALA A 508 -10.35 -31.37 7.93
N VAL A 509 -9.28 -31.28 7.12
CA VAL A 509 -8.87 -32.35 6.20
C VAL A 509 -8.56 -33.65 6.95
N GLU A 510 -7.81 -33.57 8.05
CA GLU A 510 -7.51 -34.74 8.87
C GLU A 510 -8.77 -35.37 9.48
N ARG A 511 -9.73 -34.54 9.90
CA ARG A 511 -10.99 -35.02 10.47
C ARG A 511 -11.85 -35.76 9.45
N VAL A 512 -11.94 -35.24 8.23
CA VAL A 512 -12.71 -35.86 7.14
C VAL A 512 -12.03 -37.13 6.63
N SER A 513 -10.71 -37.12 6.45
CA SER A 513 -9.96 -38.30 5.95
C SER A 513 -9.89 -39.48 6.93
N LYS A 514 -10.16 -39.25 8.23
CA LYS A 514 -10.22 -40.31 9.26
C LYS A 514 -11.61 -40.94 9.40
N ARG A 515 -12.65 -40.35 8.81
CA ARG A 515 -14.03 -40.85 8.81
C ARG A 515 -14.29 -41.62 7.51
#